data_AF-A0A920QHB3-F1
#
_entry.id   AF-A0A920QHB3-F1
#
_cell.length_a   1.000
_cell.length_b   1.000
_cell.length_c   1.000
_cell.angle_alpha   90.00
_cell.angle_beta   90.00
_cell.angle_gamma   90.00
#
_symmetry.space_group_name_H-M   'P 1'
#
loop_
_entity.id
_entity.type
_entity.pdbx_description
1 polymer ?
#
loop_
_entity_poly.entity_id
_entity_poly.type
_entity_poly.pdbx_seq_one_letter_code
_entity_poly.pdbx_strand_id
1 'polypeptide(L)' 'MPKSVNRQILLANRPVGMPKASDFRLEESSIPTPADGQVLCKTLYLSLDPYMRGRMSPSKSYALLLKLMRL' A
#
# COMPACT_ATOMS: atom_id res chain seq x y z
N MET A 1 -13.94 -12.75 -20.55
CA MET A 1 -13.81 -11.53 -19.72
C MET A 1 -12.36 -11.41 -19.27
N PRO A 2 -11.73 -10.22 -19.32
CA PRO A 2 -10.37 -10.08 -18.82
C PRO A 2 -10.32 -10.46 -17.34
N LYS A 3 -9.28 -11.20 -16.94
CA LYS A 3 -9.08 -11.66 -15.57
C LYS A 3 -8.85 -10.44 -14.68
N SER A 4 -9.73 -10.21 -13.71
CA SER A 4 -9.54 -9.11 -12.75
C SER A 4 -8.46 -9.51 -11.76
N VAL A 5 -7.40 -8.71 -11.68
CA VAL A 5 -6.29 -8.87 -10.72
C VAL A 5 -6.34 -7.75 -9.68
N ASN A 6 -5.74 -8.00 -8.53
CA ASN A 6 -5.56 -7.01 -7.50
C ASN A 6 -4.20 -6.33 -7.67
N ARG A 7 -4.19 -5.03 -7.98
CA ARG A 7 -2.97 -4.25 -8.22
C ARG A 7 -2.55 -3.54 -6.94
N GLN A 8 -1.29 -3.71 -6.56
CA GLN A 8 -0.76 -3.24 -5.30
C GLN A 8 0.46 -2.34 -5.54
N ILE A 9 0.49 -1.17 -4.92
CA ILE A 9 1.69 -0.33 -4.86
C ILE A 9 2.38 -0.63 -3.53
N LEU A 10 3.45 -1.40 -3.59
CA LEU A 10 4.22 -1.81 -2.42
C LEU A 10 5.40 -0.88 -2.22
N LEU A 11 5.77 -0.67 -0.95
CA LEU A 11 7.01 0.01 -0.58
C LEU A 11 8.17 -0.97 -0.73
N ALA A 12 8.95 -0.81 -1.80
CA ALA A 12 10.11 -1.63 -2.11
C ALA A 12 11.34 -1.21 -1.31
N ASN A 13 11.53 0.10 -1.11
CA ASN A 13 12.64 0.65 -0.34
C ASN A 13 12.14 1.78 0.58
N ARG A 14 12.87 2.03 1.67
CA ARG A 14 12.60 3.21 2.51
C ARG A 14 13.27 4.44 1.90
N PRO A 15 12.52 5.51 1.56
CA PRO A 15 13.09 6.70 0.95
C PRO A 15 14.13 7.39 1.82
N VAL A 16 15.31 7.67 1.26
CA VAL A 16 16.30 8.61 1.80
C VAL A 16 16.08 9.95 1.12
N GLY A 17 15.69 10.98 1.88
CA GLY A 17 15.21 12.25 1.31
C GLY A 17 13.80 12.13 0.72
N MET A 18 13.62 12.63 -0.50
CA MET A 18 12.35 12.59 -1.22
C MET A 18 12.09 11.19 -1.80
N PRO A 19 10.82 10.69 -1.78
CA PRO A 19 10.47 9.45 -2.44
C PRO A 19 10.78 9.50 -3.94
N LYS A 20 11.32 8.40 -4.46
CA LYS A 20 11.57 8.19 -5.89
C LYS A 20 10.79 6.97 -6.38
N ALA A 21 10.61 6.86 -7.69
CA ALA A 21 9.85 5.75 -8.29
C ALA A 21 10.38 4.37 -7.87
N SER A 22 11.70 4.20 -7.71
CA SER A 22 12.32 2.94 -7.28
C SER A 22 12.11 2.59 -5.81
N ASP A 23 11.52 3.48 -5.00
CA ASP A 23 11.08 3.14 -3.65
C ASP A 23 9.76 2.36 -3.66
N PHE A 24 9.07 2.29 -4.80
CA PHE A 24 7.80 1.61 -4.96
C PHE A 24 7.87 0.50 -6.01
N ARG A 25 6.99 -0.48 -5.88
CA ARG A 25 6.80 -1.54 -6.87
C ARG A 25 5.31 -1.77 -7.11
N LEU A 26 4.92 -1.83 -8.38
CA LEU A 26 3.60 -2.32 -8.78
C LEU A 26 3.64 -3.86 -8.81
N GLU A 27 2.75 -4.48 -8.04
CA GLU A 27 2.53 -5.93 -8.06
C GLU A 27 1.10 -6.26 -8.43
N GLU A 28 0.91 -7.46 -8.98
CA GLU A 28 -0.40 -8.04 -9.24
C GLU A 28 -0.56 -9.29 -8.40
N SER A 29 -1.70 -9.41 -7.71
CA SER A 29 -2.07 -10.59 -6.96
C SER A 29 -3.46 -11.07 -7.36
N SER A 30 -3.84 -12.28 -6.93
CA SER A 30 -5.24 -12.68 -6.95
C SER A 30 -6.07 -11.78 -6.04
N ILE A 31 -7.33 -11.54 -6.42
CA ILE A 31 -8.30 -10.88 -5.55
C ILE A 31 -8.54 -11.80 -4.33
N PRO A 32 -8.37 -11.30 -3.10
CA PRO A 32 -8.54 -12.12 -1.91
C PRO A 32 -10.02 -12.43 -1.63
N THR A 33 -10.27 -13.56 -0.99
CA THR A 33 -11.58 -13.87 -0.41
C THR A 33 -11.59 -13.39 1.05
N PRO A 34 -12.57 -12.57 1.48
CA PRO A 34 -12.65 -12.13 2.86
C PRO A 34 -12.99 -13.31 3.78
N ALA A 35 -12.36 -13.37 4.95
CA ALA A 35 -12.73 -14.30 6.03
C ALA A 35 -13.89 -13.74 6.87
N ASP A 36 -14.37 -14.51 7.84
CA ASP A 36 -15.43 -14.09 8.76
C ASP A 36 -15.07 -12.78 9.46
N GLY A 37 -16.00 -11.82 9.45
CA GLY A 37 -15.80 -10.48 10.00
C GLY A 37 -14.98 -9.53 9.12
N GLN A 38 -14.57 -9.92 7.90
CA GLN A 38 -13.89 -9.07 6.94
C GLN A 38 -14.81 -8.62 5.81
N VAL A 39 -14.43 -7.54 5.13
CA VAL A 39 -15.10 -7.05 3.92
C VAL A 39 -14.10 -6.94 2.78
N LEU A 40 -14.55 -7.22 1.55
CA LEU A 40 -13.78 -6.99 0.34
C LEU A 40 -14.20 -5.65 -0.28
N CYS A 41 -13.25 -4.73 -0.37
CA CYS A 41 -13.49 -3.39 -0.91
C CYS A 41 -12.82 -3.24 -2.28
N LYS A 42 -13.51 -2.55 -3.20
CA LYS A 42 -12.90 -2.03 -4.42
C LYS A 42 -12.56 -0.55 -4.22
N THR A 43 -11.27 -0.25 -4.09
CA THR A 43 -10.79 1.13 -3.95
C THR A 43 -11.09 1.94 -5.21
N LEU A 44 -11.85 3.03 -5.07
CA LEU A 44 -12.16 3.97 -6.16
C LEU A 44 -11.23 5.19 -6.13
N TYR A 45 -10.89 5.66 -4.93
CA TYR A 45 -10.02 6.81 -4.70
C TYR A 45 -9.07 6.49 -3.55
N LEU A 46 -7.86 7.05 -3.63
CA LEU A 46 -6.83 6.96 -2.59
C LEU A 46 -6.38 8.38 -2.25
N SER A 47 -6.49 8.77 -0.98
CA SER A 47 -5.92 10.04 -0.51
C SER A 47 -4.40 9.96 -0.56
N LEU A 48 -3.74 11.06 -0.94
CA LEU A 48 -2.28 11.20 -0.90
C LEU A 48 -1.94 12.42 -0.05
N ASP A 49 -1.48 12.14 1.17
CA ASP A 49 -1.32 13.15 2.20
C ASP A 49 0.14 13.26 2.67
N PRO A 50 0.62 14.45 3.10
CA PRO A 50 1.99 14.64 3.57
C PRO A 50 2.40 13.68 4.71
N TYR A 51 1.46 13.27 5.57
CA TYR A 51 1.74 12.35 6.69
C TYR A 51 2.26 10.99 6.22
N MET A 52 1.94 10.56 4.99
CA MET A 52 2.38 9.29 4.43
C MET A 52 3.90 9.19 4.37
N ARG A 53 4.61 10.32 4.20
CA ARG A 53 6.08 10.35 4.23
C ARG A 53 6.65 9.87 5.56
N GLY A 54 6.03 10.25 6.68
CA GLY A 54 6.43 9.79 8.00
C GLY A 54 6.23 8.29 8.17
N ARG A 55 5.18 7.73 7.56
CA ARG A 55 4.82 6.31 7.64
C ARG A 55 5.76 5.39 6.85
N MET A 56 6.49 5.92 5.88
CA MET A 56 7.53 5.22 5.12
C MET A 56 8.89 5.17 5.86
N SER A 57 9.06 6.00 6.90
CA SER A 57 10.28 6.11 7.70
C SER A 57 10.38 5.02 8.77
N PRO A 58 11.60 4.54 9.13
CA PRO A 58 11.77 3.58 10.23
C PRO A 58 11.76 4.25 11.61
N SER A 59 11.85 5.58 11.67
CA SER A 59 11.80 6.36 12.90
C SER A 59 10.45 6.17 13.61
N LYS A 60 10.47 6.18 14.95
CA LYS A 60 9.28 5.99 15.80
C LYS A 60 8.19 6.97 15.38
N SER A 61 7.17 6.46 14.70
CA SER A 61 5.92 7.16 14.46
C SER A 61 4.94 6.72 15.52
N TYR A 62 4.21 7.66 16.12
CA TYR A 62 3.08 7.37 17.02
C TYR A 62 1.97 6.58 16.31
N ALA A 63 1.96 6.58 14.97
CA ALA A 63 1.01 5.85 14.15
C ALA A 63 1.61 4.52 13.65
N LEU A 64 0.91 3.41 13.88
CA LEU A 64 1.29 2.02 13.56
C LEU A 64 1.95 1.86 12.17
N LEU A 65 3.18 1.38 12.06
CA LEU A 65 3.93 1.21 10.79
C LEU A 65 3.06 0.71 9.62
N LEU A 66 3.19 1.33 8.43
CA LEU A 66 2.65 0.80 7.18
C LEU A 66 3.33 -0.54 6.87
N LYS A 67 2.76 -1.64 7.37
CA LYS A 67 3.12 -2.99 6.96
C LYS A 67 2.08 -3.41 5.93
N LEU A 68 2.48 -3.33 4.67
CA LEU A 68 1.69 -3.61 3.46
C LEU A 68 0.47 -2.70 3.26
N MET A 69 0.48 -1.91 2.19
CA MET A 69 -0.75 -1.59 1.49
C MET A 69 -1.12 -2.80 0.62
N ARG A 70 -1.85 -3.75 1.20
CA ARG A 70 -2.66 -4.67 0.39
C ARG A 70 -3.92 -3.90 -0.01
N LEU A 71 -3.82 -3.09 -1.05
CA LEU A 71 -4.99 -2.84 -1.89
C LEU A 71 -5.41 -4.17 -2.50
#